data_AF-A0A6A6ZJ91-F1
#
_entry.id   AF-A0A6A6ZJ91-F1
#
_cell.length_a   1.000
_cell.length_b   1.000
_cell.length_c   1.000
_cell.angle_alpha   90.00
_cell.angle_beta   90.00
_cell.angle_gamma   90.00
#
_symmetry.space_group_name_H-M   'P 1'
#
loop_
_entity.id
_entity.type
_entity.pdbx_description
1 polymer ?
#
loop_
_entity_poly.entity_id
_entity_poly.type
_entity_poly.pdbx_seq_one_letter_code
_entity_poly.pdbx_strand_id
1 'polypeptide(L)'
;MPWLCRASSFLTRDWTPEFATYMDIHMPWELEEYSNVYARAMLEATGSEGDGKYTINSAIYAAVDAALYGGHNGGGSVPSLVCRMLKEMKTTRKFDDADMLTEFGKGWDQGERRVNLEIIKLIAPQSEVEVMEPRLHDDE
;
A
#
# COMPACT_ATOMS: atom_id res chain seq x y z
N MET A 1 14.38 17.10 6.74
CA MET A 1 15.01 15.81 6.38
C MET A 1 14.62 15.49 4.94
N PRO A 2 15.52 15.56 3.93
CA PRO A 2 15.12 15.58 2.52
C PRO A 2 15.34 14.28 1.71
N TRP A 3 15.65 13.14 2.34
CA TRP A 3 16.09 11.93 1.63
C TRP A 3 15.07 10.78 1.56
N LEU A 4 13.78 11.04 1.84
CA LEU A 4 12.77 10.02 1.55
C LEU A 4 12.75 9.78 0.04
N CYS A 5 13.15 8.58 -0.34
CA CYS A 5 13.03 7.98 -1.67
C CYS A 5 11.78 8.53 -2.35
N ARG A 6 11.95 9.48 -3.28
CA ARG A 6 10.91 9.77 -4.26
C ARG A 6 10.86 8.57 -5.18
N ALA A 7 10.16 7.52 -4.73
CA ALA A 7 9.53 6.60 -5.67
C ALA A 7 8.82 7.46 -6.72
N SER A 8 8.92 7.07 -7.99
CA SER A 8 8.24 7.78 -9.07
C SER A 8 6.82 8.11 -8.63
N SER A 9 6.36 9.35 -8.81
CA SER A 9 5.03 9.77 -8.36
C SER A 9 3.89 8.90 -8.90
N PHE A 10 4.17 8.13 -9.96
CA PHE A 10 3.29 7.09 -10.48
C PHE A 10 3.08 5.92 -9.51
N LEU A 11 4.13 5.43 -8.84
CA LEU A 11 4.09 4.27 -7.95
C LEU A 11 3.45 4.55 -6.58
N THR A 12 3.23 5.82 -6.26
CA THR A 12 2.60 6.24 -5.01
C THR A 12 1.21 6.83 -5.23
N ARG A 13 0.77 6.94 -6.48
CA ARG A 13 -0.50 7.57 -6.84
C ARG A 13 -1.69 6.71 -6.49
N ASP A 14 -1.55 5.39 -6.53
CA ASP A 14 -2.63 4.43 -6.29
C ASP A 14 -3.26 4.55 -4.90
N TRP A 15 -2.48 4.99 -3.92
CA TRP A 15 -2.96 5.25 -2.56
C TRP A 15 -3.49 6.67 -2.31
N THR A 16 -3.53 7.52 -3.33
CA THR A 16 -4.11 8.88 -3.21
C THR A 16 -5.65 8.87 -3.28
N PRO A 17 -6.33 9.89 -2.72
CA PRO A 17 -7.79 9.96 -2.75
C PRO A 17 -8.37 10.09 -4.18
N GLU A 18 -7.62 10.72 -5.08
CA GLU A 18 -8.04 11.06 -6.44
C GLU A 18 -7.79 9.95 -7.45
N PHE A 19 -7.06 8.91 -7.06
CA PHE A 19 -6.70 7.83 -7.96
C PHE A 19 -7.89 6.92 -8.26
N ALA A 20 -8.17 6.77 -9.54
CA ALA A 20 -9.17 5.88 -10.08
C ALA A 20 -8.49 4.89 -11.03
N THR A 21 -8.49 3.61 -10.66
CA THR A 21 -7.78 2.55 -11.38
C THR A 21 -8.15 2.48 -12.88
N TYR A 22 -9.39 2.80 -13.24
CA TYR A 22 -9.87 2.79 -14.63
C TYR A 22 -9.44 4.02 -15.45
N MET A 23 -9.11 5.13 -14.78
CA MET A 23 -8.74 6.40 -15.43
C MET A 23 -7.23 6.64 -15.42
N ASP A 24 -6.56 6.24 -14.35
CA ASP A 24 -5.15 6.54 -14.10
C ASP A 24 -4.20 5.43 -14.56
N ILE A 25 -4.70 4.21 -14.77
CA ILE A 25 -3.90 3.06 -15.22
C ILE A 25 -4.62 2.34 -16.35
N HIS A 26 -3.87 1.95 -17.38
CA HIS A 26 -4.41 1.17 -18.48
C HIS A 26 -4.90 -0.21 -18.01
N MET A 27 -4.14 -0.87 -17.12
CA MET A 27 -4.53 -2.14 -16.52
C MET A 27 -4.13 -2.25 -15.03
N PRO A 28 -5.06 -2.58 -14.11
CA PRO A 28 -4.79 -2.67 -12.68
C PRO A 28 -3.63 -3.60 -12.29
N TRP A 29 -3.45 -4.72 -13.00
CA TRP A 29 -2.41 -5.71 -12.72
C TRP A 29 -1.01 -5.28 -13.15
N GLU A 30 -0.89 -4.30 -14.06
CA GLU A 30 0.41 -3.75 -14.45
C GLU A 30 1.03 -2.91 -13.34
N LEU A 31 0.21 -2.27 -12.49
CA LEU A 31 0.70 -1.49 -11.36
C LEU A 31 1.49 -2.36 -10.39
N GLU A 32 0.99 -3.55 -10.09
CA GLU A 32 1.66 -4.50 -9.20
C GLU A 32 2.99 -4.95 -9.80
N GLU A 33 3.01 -5.29 -11.09
CA GLU A 33 4.22 -5.65 -11.82
C GLU A 33 5.27 -4.52 -11.77
N TYR A 34 4.88 -3.27 -12.07
CA TYR A 34 5.80 -2.12 -12.04
C TYR A 34 6.35 -1.85 -10.64
N SER A 35 5.50 -1.93 -9.61
CA SER A 35 5.91 -1.77 -8.21
C SER A 35 6.92 -2.83 -7.81
N ASN A 36 6.70 -4.08 -8.20
CA ASN A 36 7.62 -5.19 -7.94
C ASN A 36 8.97 -5.00 -8.65
N VAL A 37 8.96 -4.64 -9.93
CA VAL A 37 10.19 -4.38 -10.71
C VAL A 37 11.00 -3.23 -10.09
N TYR A 38 10.34 -2.14 -9.72
CA TYR A 38 11.01 -1.00 -9.09
C TYR A 38 11.55 -1.32 -7.70
N ALA A 39 10.78 -2.02 -6.86
CA ALA A 39 11.21 -2.43 -5.53
C ALA A 39 12.44 -3.34 -5.59
N ARG A 40 12.51 -4.27 -6.55
CA ARG A 40 13.70 -5.10 -6.79
C ARG A 40 14.92 -4.28 -7.17
N ALA A 41 14.79 -3.36 -8.11
CA ALA A 41 15.89 -2.49 -8.51
C ALA A 41 16.40 -1.64 -7.33
N MET A 42 15.49 -1.18 -6.46
CA MET A 42 15.86 -0.44 -5.25
C MET A 42 16.58 -1.32 -4.22
N LEU A 43 16.11 -2.54 -4.00
CA LEU A 43 16.78 -3.51 -3.11
C LEU A 43 18.19 -3.88 -3.60
N GLU A 44 18.35 -4.11 -4.91
CA GLU A 44 19.65 -4.38 -5.52
C GLU A 44 20.61 -3.19 -5.37
N ALA A 45 20.10 -1.96 -5.50
CA ALA A 45 20.90 -0.74 -5.38
C ALA A 45 21.30 -0.41 -3.93
N THR A 46 20.42 -0.64 -2.96
CA THR A 46 20.66 -0.26 -1.55
C THR A 46 21.18 -1.39 -0.66
N GLY A 47 21.07 -2.64 -1.12
CA GLY A 47 21.31 -3.83 -0.31
C GLY A 47 20.18 -4.13 0.68
N SER A 48 20.25 -5.30 1.33
CA SER A 48 19.21 -5.84 2.23
C SER A 48 18.94 -4.97 3.46
N GLU A 49 19.96 -4.27 3.95
CA GLU A 49 19.84 -3.37 5.11
C GLU A 49 19.41 -1.95 4.72
N GLY A 50 19.50 -1.62 3.43
CA GLY A 50 19.22 -0.29 2.91
C GLY A 50 17.73 0.06 2.86
N ASP A 51 17.45 1.30 2.48
CA ASP A 51 16.08 1.84 2.44
C ASP A 51 15.21 1.24 1.32
N GLY A 52 15.79 0.46 0.40
CA GLY A 52 15.06 -0.23 -0.66
C GLY A 52 13.93 -1.11 -0.16
N LYS A 53 14.02 -1.65 1.06
CA LYS A 53 12.99 -2.49 1.71
C LYS A 53 11.66 -1.79 1.97
N TYR A 54 11.63 -0.45 1.95
CA TYR A 54 10.41 0.34 2.12
C TYR A 54 9.71 0.62 0.79
N THR A 55 10.34 0.32 -0.34
CA THR A 55 9.88 0.74 -1.66
C THR A 55 8.53 0.14 -2.04
N ILE A 56 8.34 -1.16 -1.77
CA ILE A 56 7.10 -1.86 -2.14
C ILE A 56 5.87 -1.29 -1.43
N ASN A 57 6.03 -0.87 -0.17
CA ASN A 57 4.97 -0.30 0.66
C ASN A 57 5.01 1.23 0.68
N SER A 58 5.77 1.85 -0.22
CA SER A 58 5.97 3.30 -0.26
C SER A 58 4.66 4.07 -0.46
N ALA A 59 3.73 3.52 -1.22
CA ALA A 59 2.40 4.10 -1.42
C ALA A 59 1.59 4.15 -0.10
N ILE A 60 1.64 3.08 0.71
CA ILE A 60 1.02 3.03 2.04
C ILE A 60 1.64 4.10 2.95
N TYR A 61 2.99 4.18 2.99
CA TYR A 61 3.67 5.16 3.83
C TYR A 61 3.35 6.60 3.41
N ALA A 62 3.28 6.87 2.11
CA ALA A 62 2.89 8.18 1.58
C ALA A 62 1.44 8.53 1.96
N ALA A 63 0.53 7.56 1.94
CA ALA A 63 -0.86 7.76 2.33
C ALA A 63 -1.02 8.02 3.83
N VAL A 64 -0.25 7.33 4.66
CA VAL A 64 -0.18 7.57 6.11
C VAL A 64 0.35 8.98 6.39
N ASP A 65 1.45 9.38 5.74
CA ASP A 65 2.01 10.73 5.86
C ASP A 65 1.00 11.80 5.43
N ALA A 66 0.30 11.57 4.33
CA ALA A 66 -0.74 12.46 3.83
C ALA A 66 -1.95 12.57 4.77
N ALA A 67 -2.37 11.46 5.39
CA ALA A 67 -3.50 11.46 6.31
C ALA A 67 -3.17 12.11 7.66
N LEU A 68 -1.94 11.96 8.15
CA LEU A 68 -1.50 12.50 9.45
C LEU A 68 -1.05 13.96 9.36
N TYR A 69 -0.36 14.33 8.28
CA TYR A 69 0.31 15.63 8.16
C TYR A 69 -0.18 16.47 6.99
N GLY A 70 -1.23 16.03 6.29
CA GLY A 70 -1.81 16.75 5.14
C GLY A 70 -1.07 16.53 3.81
N GLY A 71 0.13 15.94 3.84
CA GLY A 71 0.92 15.50 2.68
C GLY A 71 1.28 16.60 1.67
N HIS A 72 2.06 16.23 0.65
CA HIS A 72 2.34 17.11 -0.50
C HIS A 72 1.21 17.13 -1.54
N ASN A 73 0.35 16.10 -1.55
CA ASN A 73 -0.70 15.89 -2.56
C ASN A 73 -2.12 16.19 -2.05
N GLY A 74 -2.26 16.77 -0.85
CA GLY A 74 -3.54 17.21 -0.31
C GLY A 74 -4.37 16.11 0.36
N GLY A 75 -4.70 16.34 1.64
CA GLY A 75 -5.98 15.95 2.24
C GLY A 75 -6.33 14.47 2.22
N GLY A 76 -5.45 13.60 2.74
CA GLY A 76 -5.86 12.24 3.09
C GLY A 76 -6.84 12.25 4.27
N SER A 77 -8.04 11.70 4.09
CA SER A 77 -8.96 11.47 5.22
C SER A 77 -8.52 10.22 5.98
N VAL A 78 -8.25 10.35 7.28
CA VAL A 78 -7.89 9.20 8.16
C VAL A 78 -8.93 8.06 8.05
N PRO A 79 -10.25 8.32 8.09
CA PRO A 79 -11.25 7.28 7.81
C PRO A 79 -11.05 6.55 6.49
N SER A 80 -10.75 7.27 5.40
CA SER A 80 -10.55 6.66 4.08
C SER A 80 -9.30 5.79 4.03
N LEU A 81 -8.21 6.20 4.69
CA LEU A 81 -7.01 5.39 4.85
C LEU A 81 -7.32 4.10 5.61
N VAL A 82 -8.01 4.21 6.75
CA VAL A 82 -8.37 3.05 7.58
C VAL A 82 -9.23 2.06 6.79
N CYS A 83 -10.26 2.53 6.07
CA CYS A 83 -11.09 1.67 5.23
C CYS A 83 -10.27 0.94 4.15
N ARG A 84 -9.36 1.63 3.44
CA ARG A 84 -8.49 0.99 2.45
C ARG A 84 -7.59 -0.07 3.09
N MET A 85 -6.98 0.21 4.24
CA MET A 85 -6.18 -0.78 4.97
C MET A 85 -7.02 -2.01 5.38
N LEU A 86 -8.27 -1.81 5.84
CA LEU A 86 -9.18 -2.91 6.16
C LEU A 86 -9.53 -3.75 4.92
N LYS A 87 -9.57 -3.17 3.72
CA LYS A 87 -9.81 -3.89 2.47
C LYS A 87 -8.62 -4.71 1.97
N GLU A 88 -7.40 -4.31 2.30
CA GLU A 88 -6.18 -5.08 1.97
C GLU A 88 -6.05 -6.34 2.84
N MET A 89 -6.56 -6.29 4.06
CA MET A 89 -6.44 -7.40 5.01
C MET A 89 -7.38 -8.55 4.71
N LYS A 90 -6.85 -9.79 4.69
CA LYS A 90 -7.63 -11.00 4.36
C LYS A 90 -8.79 -11.22 5.32
N THR A 91 -8.65 -10.84 6.59
CA THR A 91 -9.73 -11.00 7.56
C THR A 91 -10.83 -9.97 7.41
N THR A 92 -10.51 -8.71 7.08
CA THR A 92 -11.50 -7.62 7.13
C THR A 92 -12.05 -7.24 5.76
N ARG A 93 -11.45 -7.67 4.66
CA ARG A 93 -11.82 -7.26 3.29
C ARG A 93 -13.28 -7.46 2.89
N LYS A 94 -13.95 -8.46 3.47
CA LYS A 94 -15.34 -8.81 3.13
C LYS A 94 -16.39 -8.04 3.94
N PHE A 95 -15.98 -7.36 5.00
CA PHE A 95 -16.91 -6.65 5.87
C PHE A 95 -17.23 -5.27 5.28
N ASP A 96 -18.41 -4.76 5.63
CA ASP A 96 -18.79 -3.39 5.30
C ASP A 96 -17.97 -2.39 6.13
N ASP A 97 -17.60 -1.28 5.51
CA ASP A 97 -16.71 -0.30 6.13
C ASP A 97 -17.40 0.44 7.27
N ALA A 98 -18.69 0.77 7.13
CA ALA A 98 -19.43 1.49 8.16
C ALA A 98 -19.69 0.59 9.39
N ASP A 99 -20.03 -0.68 9.16
CA ASP A 99 -20.20 -1.66 10.22
C ASP A 99 -18.89 -1.88 11.00
N MET A 100 -17.78 -2.06 10.30
CA MET A 100 -16.46 -2.24 10.92
C MET A 100 -16.05 -1.04 11.77
N LEU A 101 -16.16 0.18 11.23
CA LEU A 101 -15.82 1.40 11.95
C LEU A 101 -16.72 1.59 13.18
N THR A 102 -18.00 1.23 13.08
CA THR A 102 -18.95 1.31 14.19
C THR A 102 -18.58 0.34 15.31
N GLU A 103 -18.27 -0.91 15.00
CA GLU A 103 -17.90 -1.91 16.01
C GLU A 103 -16.55 -1.60 16.66
N PHE A 104 -15.58 -1.07 15.90
CA PHE A 104 -14.34 -0.54 16.50
C PHE A 104 -14.62 0.61 17.46
N GLY A 105 -15.50 1.55 17.10
CA GLY A 105 -15.89 2.65 17.99
C GLY A 105 -16.58 2.19 19.30
N LYS A 106 -17.12 0.97 19.33
CA LYS A 106 -17.75 0.37 20.52
C LYS A 106 -16.78 -0.44 21.40
N GLY A 107 -15.51 -0.57 21.01
CA GLY A 107 -14.50 -1.34 21.76
C GLY A 107 -14.50 -2.84 21.44
N TRP A 108 -14.43 -3.18 20.15
CA TRP A 108 -14.34 -4.58 19.72
C TRP A 108 -12.93 -5.17 19.89
N ASP A 109 -12.57 -5.52 21.12
CA ASP A 109 -11.22 -5.96 21.51
C ASP A 109 -10.65 -7.12 20.66
N GLN A 110 -11.50 -8.08 20.27
CA GLN A 110 -11.06 -9.23 19.47
C GLN A 110 -10.72 -8.81 18.05
N GLY A 111 -11.54 -7.92 17.47
CA GLY A 111 -11.29 -7.32 16.17
C GLY A 111 -10.00 -6.50 16.18
N GLU A 112 -9.80 -5.67 17.22
CA GLU A 112 -8.60 -4.83 17.35
C GLU A 112 -7.34 -5.67 17.43
N ARG A 113 -7.33 -6.73 18.25
CA ARG A 113 -6.20 -7.66 18.32
C ARG A 113 -5.91 -8.30 16.97
N ARG A 114 -6.95 -8.72 16.23
CA ARG A 114 -6.75 -9.37 14.94
C ARG A 114 -6.22 -8.41 13.89
N VAL A 115 -6.81 -7.22 13.81
CA VAL A 115 -6.38 -6.16 12.89
C VAL A 115 -4.96 -5.71 13.18
N ASN A 116 -4.58 -5.50 14.44
CA ASN A 116 -3.21 -5.13 14.79
C ASN A 116 -2.18 -6.14 14.29
N LEU A 117 -2.47 -7.44 14.37
CA LEU A 117 -1.57 -8.49 13.86
C LEU A 117 -1.43 -8.48 12.33
N GLU A 118 -2.48 -8.13 11.59
CA GLU A 118 -2.44 -8.08 10.13
C GLU A 118 -1.86 -6.76 9.61
N ILE A 119 -2.17 -5.63 10.24
CA ILE A 119 -1.58 -4.33 9.88
C ILE A 119 -0.06 -4.37 9.97
N ILE A 120 0.50 -4.93 11.05
CA ILE A 120 1.96 -5.04 11.20
C ILE A 120 2.59 -5.80 10.02
N LYS A 121 1.91 -6.84 9.52
CA LYS A 121 2.38 -7.61 8.36
C LYS A 121 2.21 -6.86 7.06
N LEU A 122 1.09 -6.16 6.89
CA LEU A 122 0.76 -5.38 5.71
C LEU A 122 1.80 -4.27 5.48
N ILE A 123 2.18 -3.55 6.55
CA ILE A 123 3.11 -2.42 6.47
C ILE A 123 4.58 -2.83 6.68
N ALA A 124 4.86 -4.12 6.89
CA ALA A 124 6.22 -4.59 7.15
C ALA A 124 7.12 -4.28 5.95
N PRO A 125 8.34 -3.76 6.16
CA PRO A 125 9.29 -3.59 5.07
C PRO A 125 9.62 -4.95 4.46
N GLN A 126 9.72 -5.02 3.14
CA GLN A 126 10.02 -6.27 2.44
C GLN A 126 11.47 -6.25 1.96
N SER A 127 12.29 -7.13 2.53
CA SER A 127 13.68 -7.35 2.10
C SER A 127 13.80 -8.23 0.85
N GLU A 128 12.71 -8.89 0.47
CA GLU A 128 12.58 -9.74 -0.70
C GLU A 128 11.24 -9.43 -1.36
N VAL A 129 11.20 -9.43 -2.70
CA VAL A 129 9.99 -9.19 -3.50
C VAL A 129 9.69 -10.46 -4.27
N GLU A 130 8.43 -10.89 -4.29
CA GLU A 130 8.02 -12.08 -5.02
C GLU A 130 8.38 -11.98 -6.50
N VAL A 131 8.91 -13.06 -7.06
CA VAL A 131 9.19 -13.15 -8.49
C VAL A 131 7.87 -13.41 -9.20
N MET A 132 7.31 -12.39 -9.84
CA MET A 132 6.21 -12.60 -10.78
C MET A 132 6.76 -13.39 -11.99
N GLU A 133 6.16 -14.56 -12.26
CA GLU A 133 6.48 -15.32 -13.46
C GLU A 133 6.17 -14.44 -14.69
N PRO A 134 7.07 -14.38 -15.68
CA PRO A 134 6.79 -13.67 -16.92
C PRO A 134 5.48 -14.19 -17.51
N ARG A 135 4.57 -13.29 -17.89
CA ARG A 135 3.40 -13.69 -18.67
C ARG A 135 3.93 -14.43 -19.90
N LEU A 136 3.63 -15.73 -20.01
CA LEU A 136 3.84 -16.46 -21.25
C LEU A 136 3.04 -15.67 -22.29
N HIS A 137 3.74 -15.06 -23.25
CA HIS A 137 3.08 -14.58 -24.43
C HIS A 137 2.46 -15.81 -25.08
N ASP A 138 1.14 -15.90 -25.03
CA ASP A 138 0.41 -16.75 -25.97
C ASP A 138 0.71 -16.13 -27.35
N ASP A 139 1.69 -16.71 -28.03
CA ASP A 139 2.00 -16.43 -29.42
C ASP A 139 0.75 -16.80 -30.26
N GLU A 140 -0.05 -15.79 -30.62
CA GLU A 140 -1.03 -15.85 -31.73
C GLU A 140 -0.48 -15.17 -33.00
#